data_AF-A0A8T0CU00-F1
#
_entry.id   AF-A0A8T0CU00-F1
#
_cell.length_a   1.000
_cell.length_b   1.000
_cell.length_c   1.000
_cell.angle_alpha   90.00
_cell.angle_beta   90.00
_cell.angle_gamma   90.00
#
_symmetry.space_group_name_H-M   'P 1'
#
loop_
_entity.id
_entity.type
_entity.pdbx_description
1 polymer ?
#
loop_
_entity_poly.entity_id
_entity_poly.type
_entity_poly.pdbx_seq_one_letter_code
_entity_poly.pdbx_strand_id
1 'polypeptide(L)'
;MSLALAADKFPEKISAAVFLTALMPDTTHQPSYVLKQFRSSIPEEDWLDTQLKTFGKPGKLLTSFFFGPEFLAARLYQLSPKEDQELAKIMMRPGSLFIEDLATADKFTDEGYGSIVRVYVVCKQDLLIPEEFQRRMMKNAGAQHVMEIDGADHMPMFSEPQKLSDCLIEVAAKYA
;
A
#
# COMPACT_ATOMS: atom_id res chain seq x y z
N MET A 1 -1.11 0.21 -7.03
CA MET A 1 -1.99 1.08 -7.85
C MET A 1 -3.15 0.35 -8.55
N SER A 2 -3.30 -0.97 -8.43
CA SER A 2 -4.38 -1.72 -9.07
C SER A 2 -5.79 -1.27 -8.65
N LEU A 3 -6.02 -1.02 -7.35
CA LEU A 3 -7.33 -0.57 -6.85
C LEU A 3 -7.73 0.79 -7.44
N ALA A 4 -6.83 1.77 -7.44
CA ALA A 4 -7.08 3.08 -8.04
C ALA A 4 -7.35 2.98 -9.54
N LEU A 5 -6.61 2.15 -10.27
CA LEU A 5 -6.86 1.89 -11.70
C LEU A 5 -8.22 1.23 -11.95
N ALA A 6 -8.62 0.28 -11.11
CA ALA A 6 -9.93 -0.38 -11.22
C ALA A 6 -11.05 0.63 -10.97
N ALA A 7 -10.90 1.49 -9.96
CA ALA A 7 -11.83 2.57 -9.64
C ALA A 7 -11.90 3.65 -10.71
N ASP A 8 -10.78 3.95 -11.37
CA ASP A 8 -10.77 4.92 -12.46
C ASP A 8 -11.51 4.39 -13.71
N LYS A 9 -11.42 3.08 -13.97
CA LYS A 9 -12.05 2.44 -15.13
C LYS A 9 -13.51 2.05 -14.91
N PHE A 10 -13.88 1.70 -13.69
CA PHE A 10 -15.20 1.16 -13.35
C PHE A 10 -15.75 1.79 -12.06
N PRO A 11 -15.78 3.14 -11.95
CA PRO A 11 -16.23 3.81 -10.73
C PRO A 11 -17.65 3.40 -10.33
N GLU A 12 -18.52 3.11 -11.30
CA GLU A 12 -19.90 2.71 -11.08
C GLU A 12 -20.07 1.31 -10.45
N LYS A 13 -19.00 0.52 -10.40
CA LYS A 13 -19.00 -0.85 -9.82
C LYS A 13 -18.36 -0.91 -8.45
N ILE A 14 -17.89 0.21 -7.91
CA ILE A 14 -17.15 0.26 -6.66
C ILE A 14 -17.88 1.21 -5.71
N SER A 15 -18.54 0.65 -4.70
CA SER A 15 -19.20 1.46 -3.66
C SER A 15 -18.19 2.22 -2.79
N ALA A 16 -17.12 1.54 -2.40
CA ALA A 16 -16.00 2.12 -1.67
C ALA A 16 -14.68 1.37 -1.96
N ALA A 17 -13.57 2.11 -1.99
CA ALA A 17 -12.22 1.56 -2.05
C ALA A 17 -11.54 1.70 -0.68
N VAL A 18 -11.14 0.57 -0.09
CA VAL A 18 -10.43 0.54 1.20
C VAL A 18 -8.92 0.40 0.97
N PHE A 19 -8.16 1.41 1.41
CA PHE A 19 -6.71 1.42 1.43
C PHE A 19 -6.23 1.03 2.83
N LEU A 20 -5.80 -0.22 3.00
CA LEU A 20 -5.32 -0.76 4.27
C LEU A 20 -3.80 -0.65 4.35
N THR A 21 -3.30 0.29 5.15
CA THR A 21 -1.88 0.68 5.21
C THR A 21 -1.19 0.64 3.83
N ALA A 22 -1.86 1.20 2.83
CA ALA A 22 -1.49 1.03 1.42
C ALA A 22 -1.13 2.37 0.79
N LEU A 23 -0.19 2.36 -0.15
CA LEU A 23 0.14 3.58 -0.92
C LEU A 23 -1.08 4.05 -1.72
N MET A 24 -1.62 5.20 -1.34
CA MET A 24 -2.83 5.79 -1.88
C MET A 24 -2.47 6.95 -2.82
N PRO A 25 -2.72 6.83 -4.14
CA PRO A 25 -2.46 7.90 -5.09
C PRO A 25 -3.50 9.02 -4.99
N ASP A 26 -3.21 10.17 -5.60
CA ASP A 26 -4.17 11.27 -5.81
C ASP A 26 -4.52 11.40 -7.30
N THR A 27 -5.42 12.32 -7.65
CA THR A 27 -5.81 12.62 -9.05
C THR A 27 -5.02 13.79 -9.67
N THR A 28 -4.21 14.49 -8.87
CA THR A 28 -3.49 15.70 -9.28
C THR A 28 -2.12 15.41 -9.88
N HIS A 29 -1.43 14.38 -9.39
CA HIS A 29 -0.08 13.97 -9.78
C HIS A 29 -0.10 12.67 -10.58
N GLN A 30 1.05 12.34 -11.20
CA GLN A 30 1.21 11.02 -11.81
C GLN A 30 1.15 9.91 -10.75
N PRO A 31 0.63 8.71 -11.08
CA PRO A 31 0.51 7.62 -10.10
C PRO A 31 1.83 7.23 -9.40
N SER A 32 2.98 7.46 -10.06
CA SER A 32 4.31 7.25 -9.45
C SER A 32 4.65 8.22 -8.31
N TYR A 33 3.93 9.33 -8.13
CA TYR A 33 4.29 10.39 -7.18
C TYR A 33 4.38 9.87 -5.74
N VAL A 34 3.32 9.22 -5.26
CA VAL A 34 3.30 8.65 -3.90
C VAL A 34 4.34 7.54 -3.72
N LEU A 35 4.64 6.77 -4.77
CA LEU A 35 5.68 5.74 -4.74
C LEU A 35 7.08 6.34 -4.61
N LYS A 36 7.34 7.44 -5.31
CA LYS A 36 8.61 8.19 -5.21
C LYS A 36 8.77 8.83 -3.84
N GLN A 37 7.69 9.39 -3.29
CA GLN A 37 7.69 9.91 -1.92
C GLN A 37 7.98 8.82 -0.90
N PHE A 38 7.33 7.65 -1.04
CA PHE A 38 7.54 6.50 -0.18
C PHE A 38 8.98 5.97 -0.25
N ARG A 39 9.50 5.77 -1.46
CA ARG A 39 10.88 5.31 -1.64
C ARG A 39 11.90 6.30 -1.04
N SER A 40 11.61 7.60 -1.12
CA SER A 40 12.48 8.64 -0.56
C SER A 40 12.32 8.82 0.96
N SER A 41 11.26 8.27 1.56
CA SER A 41 11.04 8.37 3.01
C SER A 41 11.71 7.28 3.83
N ILE A 42 12.20 6.22 3.19
CA ILE A 42 12.89 5.11 3.86
C ILE A 42 14.39 5.22 3.55
N PRO A 43 15.25 5.44 4.56
CA PRO A 43 16.71 5.40 4.40
C PRO A 43 17.18 4.09 3.76
N GLU A 44 18.32 4.11 3.06
CA GLU A 44 18.80 2.92 2.34
C GLU A 44 19.10 1.76 3.30
N GLU A 45 19.64 2.07 4.48
CA GLU A 45 19.92 1.14 5.56
C GLU A 45 18.66 0.45 6.13
N ASP A 46 17.50 1.09 6.03
CA ASP A 46 16.25 0.56 6.58
C ASP A 46 15.60 -0.50 5.69
N TRP A 47 16.11 -0.70 4.46
CA TRP A 47 15.71 -1.78 3.56
C TRP A 47 16.34 -3.14 3.91
N LEU A 48 17.30 -3.18 4.85
CA LEU A 48 17.93 -4.40 5.37
C LEU A 48 18.42 -5.33 4.25
N ASP A 49 17.96 -6.59 4.25
CA ASP A 49 18.34 -7.63 3.28
C ASP A 49 17.46 -7.65 2.01
N THR A 50 16.69 -6.59 1.77
CA THR A 50 15.91 -6.43 0.54
C THR A 50 16.81 -6.34 -0.69
N GLN A 51 16.57 -7.20 -1.67
CA GLN A 51 17.32 -7.22 -2.92
C GLN A 51 16.64 -6.35 -3.98
N LEU A 52 17.41 -5.46 -4.60
CA LEU A 52 16.99 -4.72 -5.79
C LEU A 52 17.69 -5.27 -7.03
N LYS A 53 16.94 -5.50 -8.11
CA LYS A 53 17.49 -5.95 -9.40
C LYS A 53 16.89 -5.14 -10.53
N THR A 54 17.74 -4.74 -11.48
CA THR A 54 17.29 -4.13 -12.72
C THR A 54 16.99 -5.22 -13.75
N PHE A 55 15.89 -5.08 -14.46
CA PHE A 55 15.49 -5.99 -15.54
C PHE A 55 14.84 -5.22 -16.69
N GLY A 56 14.57 -5.89 -17.81
CA GLY A 56 13.98 -5.27 -19.01
C GLY A 56 15.00 -4.99 -20.11
N LYS A 57 14.60 -4.20 -21.10
CA LYS A 57 15.43 -3.88 -22.27
C LYS A 57 16.11 -2.51 -22.08
N PRO A 58 17.26 -2.26 -22.74
CA PRO A 58 17.84 -0.92 -22.80
C PRO A 58 16.79 0.12 -23.23
N GLY A 59 16.68 1.23 -22.50
CA GLY A 59 15.66 2.27 -22.72
C GLY A 59 14.29 2.00 -22.08
N LYS A 60 14.05 0.81 -21.54
CA LYS A 60 12.85 0.42 -20.75
C LYS A 60 13.26 -0.50 -19.60
N LEU A 61 14.20 -0.02 -18.79
CA LEU A 61 14.64 -0.72 -17.60
C LEU A 61 13.61 -0.52 -16.48
N LEU A 62 13.36 -1.60 -15.75
CA LEU A 62 12.48 -1.64 -14.59
C LEU A 62 13.25 -2.13 -13.38
N THR A 63 12.79 -1.73 -12.21
CA THR A 63 13.38 -2.17 -10.94
C THR A 63 12.47 -3.19 -10.26
N SER A 64 12.98 -4.39 -9.99
CA SER A 64 12.31 -5.35 -9.10
C SER A 64 12.89 -5.25 -7.69
N PHE A 65 12.06 -5.60 -6.71
CA PHE A 65 12.46 -5.75 -5.33
C PHE A 65 12.09 -7.16 -4.85
N PHE A 66 12.86 -7.69 -3.91
CA PHE A 66 12.56 -8.92 -3.22
C PHE A 66 12.92 -8.75 -1.75
N PHE A 67 11.91 -8.72 -0.90
CA PHE A 67 12.10 -8.58 0.54
C PHE A 67 12.78 -9.82 1.09
N GLY A 68 13.88 -9.61 1.80
CA GLY A 68 14.59 -10.68 2.48
C GLY A 68 13.96 -11.03 3.83
N PRO A 69 14.31 -12.20 4.40
CA PRO A 69 13.74 -12.67 5.66
C PRO A 69 13.94 -11.71 6.85
N GLU A 70 15.05 -10.96 6.92
CA GLU A 70 15.28 -9.98 7.99
C GLU A 70 14.33 -8.80 7.87
N PHE A 71 14.14 -8.27 6.66
CA PHE A 71 13.20 -7.20 6.38
C PHE A 71 11.76 -7.59 6.69
N LEU A 72 11.34 -8.79 6.27
CA LEU A 72 10.00 -9.30 6.56
C LEU A 72 9.73 -9.35 8.07
N ALA A 73 10.65 -9.93 8.86
CA ALA A 73 10.48 -10.06 10.30
C ALA A 73 10.54 -8.70 11.02
N ALA A 74 11.41 -7.79 10.60
CA ALA A 74 11.65 -6.53 11.31
C ALA A 74 10.68 -5.41 10.93
N ARG A 75 10.11 -5.42 9.72
CA ARG A 75 9.34 -4.28 9.18
C ARG A 75 7.89 -4.59 8.80
N LEU A 76 7.61 -5.84 8.42
CA LEU A 76 6.26 -6.21 7.94
C LEU A 76 5.47 -6.99 9.00
N TYR A 77 6.11 -7.98 9.62
CA TYR A 77 5.46 -8.99 10.45
C TYR A 77 5.88 -8.94 11.93
N GLN A 78 6.44 -7.82 12.41
CA GLN A 78 7.04 -7.72 13.73
C GLN A 78 6.04 -7.92 14.89
N LEU A 79 4.74 -7.80 14.64
CA LEU A 79 3.67 -8.09 15.62
C LEU A 79 2.82 -9.30 15.22
N SER A 80 3.04 -9.87 14.05
CA SER A 80 2.34 -11.04 13.53
C SER A 80 2.83 -12.34 14.18
N PRO A 81 2.00 -13.41 14.23
CA PRO A 81 2.42 -14.73 14.67
C PRO A 81 3.66 -15.25 13.91
N LYS A 82 4.49 -16.03 14.60
CA LYS A 82 5.74 -16.54 14.02
C LYS A 82 5.48 -17.49 12.85
N GLU A 83 4.39 -18.24 12.91
CA GLU A 83 3.95 -19.15 11.85
C GLU A 83 3.70 -18.39 10.54
N ASP A 84 3.07 -17.21 10.62
CA ASP A 84 2.82 -16.36 9.45
C ASP A 84 4.11 -15.74 8.89
N GLN A 85 5.10 -15.44 9.75
CA GLN A 85 6.44 -15.02 9.33
C GLN A 85 7.15 -16.13 8.54
N GLU A 86 7.12 -17.37 9.04
CA GLU A 86 7.74 -18.51 8.34
C GLU A 86 7.02 -18.82 7.03
N LEU A 87 5.69 -18.72 7.01
CA LEU A 87 4.90 -18.85 5.78
C LEU A 87 5.27 -17.76 4.76
N ALA A 88 5.45 -16.51 5.20
CA ALA A 88 5.86 -15.42 4.32
C ALA A 88 7.22 -15.68 3.68
N LYS A 89 8.21 -16.20 4.44
CA LYS A 89 9.55 -16.50 3.91
C LYS A 89 9.54 -17.52 2.77
N ILE A 90 8.66 -18.51 2.83
CA ILE A 90 8.56 -19.55 1.80
C ILE A 90 7.67 -19.15 0.60
N MET A 91 6.73 -18.22 0.81
CA MET A 91 5.78 -17.79 -0.23
C MET A 91 6.21 -16.51 -0.96
N MET A 92 7.12 -15.72 -0.38
CA MET A 92 7.55 -14.44 -0.95
C MET A 92 8.16 -14.63 -2.34
N ARG A 93 7.83 -13.71 -3.24
CA ARG A 93 8.35 -13.69 -4.62
C ARG A 93 8.78 -12.27 -4.98
N PRO A 94 9.73 -12.10 -5.91
CA PRO A 94 10.10 -10.77 -6.39
C PRO A 94 8.90 -10.01 -6.96
N GLY A 95 8.77 -8.74 -6.59
CA GLY A 95 7.77 -7.81 -7.07
C GLY A 95 8.40 -6.58 -7.73
N SER A 96 7.57 -5.64 -8.18
CA SER A 96 8.01 -4.32 -8.65
C SER A 96 6.97 -3.28 -8.27
N LEU A 97 7.44 -2.07 -7.97
CA LEU A 97 6.57 -0.90 -7.79
C LEU A 97 6.17 -0.26 -9.12
N PHE A 98 6.79 -0.68 -10.24
CA PHE A 98 6.54 -0.14 -11.58
C PHE A 98 6.62 1.39 -11.64
N ILE A 99 7.57 1.99 -10.90
CA ILE A 99 7.71 3.45 -10.78
C ILE A 99 7.95 4.08 -12.14
N GLU A 100 8.76 3.42 -12.98
CA GLU A 100 9.13 3.88 -14.31
C GLU A 100 7.90 3.94 -15.23
N ASP A 101 7.08 2.88 -15.25
CA ASP A 101 5.84 2.85 -16.05
C ASP A 101 4.83 3.88 -15.53
N LEU A 102 4.60 3.91 -14.22
CA LEU A 102 3.64 4.81 -13.55
C LEU A 102 4.08 6.29 -13.56
N ALA A 103 5.32 6.59 -13.96
CA ALA A 103 5.77 7.97 -14.19
C ALA A 103 5.30 8.53 -15.54
N THR A 104 4.96 7.64 -16.47
CA THR A 104 4.50 7.99 -17.83
C THR A 104 3.04 7.65 -18.08
N ALA A 105 2.41 6.90 -17.16
CA ALA A 105 0.98 6.63 -17.19
C ALA A 105 0.15 7.92 -17.06
N ASP A 106 -1.09 7.87 -17.55
CA ASP A 106 -2.05 8.94 -17.31
C ASP A 106 -2.38 9.07 -15.82
N LYS A 107 -2.73 10.30 -15.41
CA LYS A 107 -3.22 10.56 -14.06
C LYS A 107 -4.57 9.87 -13.87
N PHE A 108 -4.87 9.54 -12.62
CA PHE A 108 -6.23 9.15 -12.27
C PHE A 108 -7.16 10.35 -12.40
N THR A 109 -8.38 10.11 -12.86
CA THR A 109 -9.36 11.17 -13.16
C THR A 109 -10.22 11.50 -11.94
N ASP A 110 -10.72 12.73 -11.88
CA ASP A 110 -11.67 13.13 -10.84
C ASP A 110 -13.03 12.46 -11.04
N GLU A 111 -13.42 12.20 -12.29
CA GLU A 111 -14.67 11.52 -12.65
C GLU A 111 -14.64 10.01 -12.38
N GLY A 112 -13.46 9.39 -12.52
CA GLY A 112 -13.20 7.98 -12.22
C GLY A 112 -12.81 7.76 -10.76
N TYR A 113 -11.52 7.61 -10.51
CA TYR A 113 -11.00 7.30 -9.17
C TYR A 113 -11.36 8.37 -8.12
N GLY A 114 -11.40 9.64 -8.54
CA GLY A 114 -11.75 10.76 -7.69
C GLY A 114 -13.19 10.74 -7.19
N SER A 115 -14.11 10.14 -7.95
CA SER A 115 -15.55 10.18 -7.66
C SER A 115 -16.00 9.14 -6.64
N ILE A 116 -15.25 8.06 -6.46
CA ILE A 116 -15.60 6.99 -5.52
C ILE A 116 -15.31 7.35 -4.06
N VAL A 117 -16.00 6.67 -3.14
CA VAL A 117 -15.67 6.74 -1.71
C VAL A 117 -14.33 6.03 -1.47
N ARG A 118 -13.37 6.74 -0.86
CA ARG A 118 -12.07 6.17 -0.48
C ARG A 118 -11.95 6.18 1.03
N VAL A 119 -11.77 4.99 1.58
CA VAL A 119 -11.54 4.74 3.01
C VAL A 119 -10.08 4.40 3.20
N TYR A 120 -9.45 4.95 4.23
CA TYR A 120 -8.11 4.59 4.64
C TYR A 120 -8.14 3.91 6.01
N VAL A 121 -7.44 2.78 6.16
CA VAL A 121 -7.30 2.09 7.45
C VAL A 121 -5.83 2.18 7.87
N VAL A 122 -5.59 2.91 8.97
CA VAL A 122 -4.26 3.17 9.52
C VAL A 122 -3.87 2.03 10.46
N CYS A 123 -2.68 1.47 10.28
CA CYS A 123 -2.05 0.56 11.25
C CYS A 123 -0.98 1.33 12.02
N LYS A 124 -1.18 1.50 13.34
CA LYS A 124 -0.36 2.43 14.16
C LYS A 124 1.08 1.95 14.37
N GLN A 125 1.29 0.63 14.38
CA GLN A 125 2.60 0.02 14.60
C GLN A 125 3.22 -0.47 13.29
N ASP A 126 2.73 -0.02 12.13
CA ASP A 126 3.36 -0.31 10.85
C ASP A 126 4.76 0.34 10.77
N LEU A 127 5.77 -0.49 10.48
CA LEU A 127 7.17 -0.07 10.37
C LEU A 127 7.66 0.00 8.91
N LEU A 128 6.87 -0.44 7.94
CA LEU A 128 7.14 -0.27 6.52
C LEU A 128 6.61 1.08 6.02
N ILE A 129 5.35 1.38 6.32
CA ILE A 129 4.70 2.66 6.02
C ILE A 129 4.34 3.30 7.36
N PRO A 130 5.26 4.06 7.98
CA PRO A 130 5.03 4.61 9.32
C PRO A 130 3.75 5.45 9.39
N GLU A 131 3.10 5.46 10.56
CA GLU A 131 1.83 6.19 10.78
C GLU A 131 1.88 7.63 10.25
N GLU A 132 2.96 8.36 10.49
CA GLU A 132 3.14 9.73 9.99
C GLU A 132 3.10 9.82 8.46
N PHE A 133 3.70 8.84 7.77
CA PHE A 133 3.64 8.73 6.31
C PHE A 133 2.21 8.44 5.85
N GLN A 134 1.53 7.48 6.49
CA GLN A 134 0.15 7.12 6.18
C GLN A 134 -0.77 8.35 6.31
N ARG A 135 -0.65 9.10 7.41
CA ARG A 135 -1.45 10.30 7.68
C ARG A 135 -1.18 11.43 6.69
N ARG A 136 0.08 11.68 6.34
CA ARG A 136 0.43 12.69 5.32
C ARG A 136 -0.15 12.31 3.96
N MET A 137 0.01 11.04 3.57
CA MET A 137 -0.45 10.53 2.28
C MET A 137 -1.97 10.59 2.16
N MET A 138 -2.72 10.10 3.15
CA MET A 138 -4.19 10.10 3.09
C MET A 138 -4.77 11.53 3.08
N LYS A 139 -4.10 12.49 3.75
CA LYS A 139 -4.45 13.91 3.69
C LYS A 139 -4.26 14.48 2.30
N ASN A 140 -3.13 14.17 1.65
CA ASN A 140 -2.83 14.63 0.30
C ASN A 140 -3.76 13.99 -0.75
N ALA A 141 -4.09 12.71 -0.59
CA ALA A 141 -4.96 11.95 -1.49
C ALA A 141 -6.47 12.15 -1.24
N GLY A 142 -6.84 12.88 -0.18
CA GLY A 142 -8.23 13.20 0.14
C GLY A 142 -9.07 11.96 0.46
N ALA A 143 -8.62 11.12 1.39
CA ALA A 143 -9.46 10.03 1.92
C ALA A 143 -10.68 10.60 2.66
N GLN A 144 -11.89 10.12 2.34
CA GLN A 144 -13.14 10.63 2.94
C GLN A 144 -13.42 10.03 4.32
N HIS A 145 -12.92 8.82 4.58
CA HIS A 145 -13.11 8.15 5.87
C HIS A 145 -11.82 7.49 6.30
N VAL A 146 -11.49 7.63 7.59
CA VAL A 146 -10.27 7.08 8.17
C VAL A 146 -10.66 6.24 9.37
N MET A 147 -10.17 5.00 9.39
CA MET A 147 -10.27 4.07 10.50
C MET A 147 -8.86 3.74 11.00
N GLU A 148 -8.73 3.23 12.21
CA GLU A 148 -7.43 2.95 12.82
C GLU A 148 -7.46 1.59 13.52
N ILE A 149 -6.39 0.82 13.34
CA ILE A 149 -6.14 -0.44 14.05
C ILE A 149 -4.90 -0.24 14.90
N ASP A 150 -5.12 -0.19 16.21
CA ASP A 150 -4.05 -0.22 17.20
C ASP A 150 -3.62 -1.65 17.48
N GLY A 151 -2.32 -1.86 17.66
CA GLY A 151 -1.66 -3.17 17.78
C GLY A 151 -1.28 -3.83 16.45
N ALA A 152 -1.59 -3.22 15.30
CA ALA A 152 -1.33 -3.81 13.99
C ALA A 152 0.02 -3.40 13.40
N ASP A 153 0.76 -4.38 12.88
CA ASP A 153 1.91 -4.16 12.01
C ASP A 153 1.48 -3.87 10.55
N HIS A 154 2.38 -4.04 9.58
CA HIS A 154 2.04 -3.87 8.16
C HIS A 154 1.08 -4.95 7.64
N MET A 155 0.91 -6.03 8.40
CA MET A 155 0.13 -7.21 8.05
C MET A 155 -1.05 -7.39 9.02
N PRO A 156 -1.99 -6.42 9.10
CA PRO A 156 -3.13 -6.46 10.02
C PRO A 156 -4.04 -7.68 9.83
N MET A 157 -4.02 -8.32 8.65
CA MET A 157 -4.74 -9.57 8.41
C MET A 157 -4.15 -10.77 9.17
N PHE A 158 -2.94 -10.65 9.70
CA PHE A 158 -2.29 -11.65 10.55
C PHE A 158 -2.16 -11.16 12.00
N SER A 159 -1.70 -9.93 12.22
CA SER A 159 -1.51 -9.41 13.57
C SER A 159 -2.82 -9.09 14.31
N GLU A 160 -3.81 -8.55 13.60
CA GLU A 160 -5.08 -8.04 14.17
C GLU A 160 -6.31 -8.36 13.29
N PRO A 161 -6.54 -9.64 12.90
CA PRO A 161 -7.53 -10.02 11.90
C PRO A 161 -8.97 -9.66 12.30
N GLN A 162 -9.32 -9.74 13.59
CA GLN A 162 -10.66 -9.41 14.06
C GLN A 162 -10.94 -7.91 13.93
N LYS A 163 -10.00 -7.05 14.35
CA LYS A 163 -10.15 -5.59 14.23
C LYS A 163 -10.24 -5.18 12.76
N LEU A 164 -9.46 -5.82 11.88
CA LEU A 164 -9.56 -5.61 10.44
C LEU A 164 -10.94 -6.02 9.91
N SER A 165 -11.44 -7.19 10.31
CA SER A 165 -12.79 -7.65 9.94
C SER A 165 -13.85 -6.65 10.37
N ASP A 166 -13.79 -6.17 11.61
CA ASP A 166 -14.75 -5.20 12.14
C ASP A 166 -14.72 -3.90 11.33
N CYS A 167 -13.53 -3.41 10.96
CA CYS A 167 -13.38 -2.25 10.08
C CYS A 167 -14.07 -2.46 8.73
N LEU A 168 -13.84 -3.62 8.09
CA LEU A 168 -14.41 -3.93 6.78
C LEU A 168 -15.93 -4.09 6.83
N ILE A 169 -16.46 -4.66 7.92
CA ILE A 169 -17.90 -4.78 8.16
C ILE A 169 -18.53 -3.39 8.32
N GLU A 170 -17.90 -2.49 9.06
CA GLU A 170 -18.39 -1.11 9.22
C GLU A 170 -18.43 -0.36 7.88
N VAL A 171 -17.37 -0.48 7.06
CA VAL A 171 -17.34 0.11 5.71
C VAL A 171 -18.45 -0.46 4.84
N ALA A 172 -18.63 -1.78 4.85
CA ALA A 172 -19.68 -2.44 4.07
C ALA A 172 -21.07 -1.98 4.52
N ALA A 173 -21.34 -1.94 5.83
CA ALA A 173 -22.63 -1.49 6.36
C ALA A 173 -22.93 -0.01 6.01
N LYS A 174 -21.89 0.81 5.81
CA LYS A 174 -22.04 2.23 5.51
C LYS A 174 -22.18 2.54 4.02
N TYR A 175 -21.55 1.76 3.15
CA TYR A 175 -21.43 2.10 1.72
C TYR A 175 -21.94 1.01 0.77
N ALA A 176 -22.20 -0.23 1.23
CA ALA A 176 -22.70 -1.33 0.39
C ALA A 176 -24.22 -1.50 0.43
#